data_AF-A0A7Y3EAG4-F1
#
_entry.id   AF-A0A7Y3EAG4-F1
#
_cell.length_a   1.000
_cell.length_b   1.000
_cell.length_c   1.000
_cell.angle_alpha   90.00
_cell.angle_beta   90.00
_cell.angle_gamma   90.00
#
_symmetry.space_group_name_H-M   'P 1'
#
loop_
_entity.id
_entity.type
_entity.pdbx_description
1 polymer ?
#
loop_
_entity_poly.entity_id
_entity_poly.type
_entity_poly.pdbx_seq_one_letter_code
_entity_poly.pdbx_strand_id
1 'polypeptide(L)' 'MYQEVLDFWFKEIEPRQWWIKDNAFDQLIRDRFSTIHDQASR' A
#
# COMPACT_ATOMS: atom_id res chain seq x y z
N MET A 1 -7.48 -6.05 -7.13
CA MET A 1 -6.80 -5.93 -8.46
C MET A 1 -5.64 -4.94 -8.35
N TYR A 2 -4.58 -5.03 -9.15
CA TYR A 2 -3.42 -4.10 -9.05
C TYR A 2 -3.80 -2.61 -9.16
N GLN A 3 -4.93 -2.30 -9.78
CA GLN A 3 -5.50 -0.95 -9.85
C GLN A 3 -5.75 -0.33 -8.46
N GLU A 4 -6.14 -1.13 -7.46
CA GLU A 4 -6.36 -0.66 -6.09
C GLU A 4 -5.07 -0.17 -5.43
N VAL A 5 -3.92 -0.75 -5.81
CA VAL A 5 -2.60 -0.28 -5.35
C VAL A 5 -2.32 1.10 -5.94
N LEU A 6 -2.58 1.30 -7.23
CA LEU A 6 -2.40 2.60 -7.89
C LEU A 6 -3.34 3.66 -7.30
N ASP A 7 -4.61 3.34 -7.12
CA ASP A 7 -5.57 4.27 -6.54
C ASP A 7 -5.19 4.64 -5.10
N PHE A 8 -4.72 3.68 -4.31
CA PHE A 8 -4.21 3.95 -2.97
C PHE A 8 -3.05 4.95 -2.98
N TRP A 9 -2.02 4.71 -3.81
CA TRP A 9 -0.83 5.57 -3.84
C TRP A 9 -1.08 6.96 -4.42
N PHE A 10 -1.99 7.10 -5.39
CA PHE A 10 -2.18 8.34 -6.15
C PHE A 10 -3.45 9.13 -5.80
N LYS A 11 -4.43 8.52 -5.10
CA LYS A 11 -5.71 9.18 -4.76
C LYS A 11 -6.04 9.18 -3.28
N GLU A 12 -5.62 8.16 -2.54
CA GLU A 12 -6.05 8.00 -1.14
C GLU A 12 -5.06 8.55 -0.12
N ILE A 13 -3.78 8.61 -0.46
CA ILE A 13 -2.71 9.08 0.46
C ILE A 13 -2.03 10.33 -0.08
N GLU A 14 -1.43 11.09 0.83
CA GLU A 14 -0.61 12.24 0.50
C GLU A 14 0.78 11.80 0.01
N PRO A 15 1.39 12.46 -0.99
CA PRO A 15 2.74 12.14 -1.49
C PRO A 15 3.83 12.13 -0.41
N ARG A 16 3.61 12.88 0.69
CA ARG A 16 4.51 12.88 1.85
C ARG A 16 4.60 11.50 2.51
N GLN A 17 3.53 10.73 2.52
CA GLN A 17 3.46 9.39 3.11
C GLN A 17 4.28 8.36 2.33
N TRP A 18 4.74 8.69 1.11
CA TRP A 18 5.61 7.82 0.33
C TRP A 18 7.02 7.70 0.92
N TRP A 19 7.45 8.69 1.69
CA TRP A 19 8.83 8.80 2.17
C TRP A 19 8.93 8.79 3.70
N ILE A 20 7.80 8.98 4.40
CA ILE A 20 7.78 8.97 5.87
C ILE A 20 7.75 7.54 6.38
N LYS A 21 8.61 7.27 7.36
CA LYS A 21 8.53 6.06 8.16
C LYS A 21 7.42 6.20 9.19
N ASP A 22 6.37 5.38 9.05
CA ASP A 22 5.23 5.33 9.96
C ASP A 22 4.77 3.87 10.12
N ASN A 23 4.96 3.31 11.32
CA ASN A 23 4.64 1.91 11.60
C ASN A 23 3.14 1.61 11.47
N ALA A 24 2.26 2.56 11.77
CA ALA A 24 0.82 2.36 11.64
C ALA A 24 0.41 2.33 10.17
N PHE A 25 1.03 3.20 9.37
CA PHE A 25 0.85 3.20 7.92
C PHE A 25 1.40 1.93 7.27
N ASP A 26 2.59 1.49 7.69
CA ASP A 26 3.19 0.23 7.24
C ASP A 26 2.28 -0.98 7.54
N GLN A 27 1.66 -1.01 8.72
CA GLN A 27 0.71 -2.07 9.09
C GLN A 27 -0.55 -2.02 8.21
N LEU A 28 -1.08 -0.83 7.95
CA LEU A 28 -2.24 -0.65 7.08
C LEU A 28 -1.97 -1.16 5.65
N ILE A 29 -0.79 -0.88 5.10
CA ILE A 29 -0.38 -1.38 3.77
C ILE A 29 -0.33 -2.91 3.78
N ARG A 30 0.26 -3.52 4.82
CA ARG A 30 0.35 -4.99 4.95
C ARG A 30 -1.02 -5.63 5.02
N ASP A 31 -1.90 -5.10 5.88
CA ASP A 31 -3.23 -5.66 6.08
C ASP A 31 -4.05 -5.60 4.79
N ARG A 32 -3.98 -4.47 4.07
CA ARG A 32 -4.76 -4.24 2.85
C ARG A 32 -4.22 -4.98 1.62
N PHE A 33 -2.91 -5.10 1.48
CA PHE A 33 -2.28 -5.59 0.24
C PHE A 33 -1.53 -6.92 0.37
N SER A 34 -1.54 -7.57 1.55
CA SER A 34 -0.92 -8.88 1.77
C SER A 34 -1.27 -9.92 0.71
N THR A 35 -2.56 -10.06 0.39
CA THR A 35 -3.02 -11.06 -0.59
C THR A 35 -2.51 -10.78 -2.01
N ILE A 36 -2.45 -9.51 -2.41
CA ILE A 36 -1.94 -9.12 -3.74
C ILE A 36 -0.43 -9.32 -3.80
N HIS A 37 0.28 -8.97 -2.71
CA HIS A 37 1.70 -9.21 -2.57
C HIS A 37 2.04 -10.70 -2.67
N ASP A 38 1.28 -11.56 -1.98
CA ASP A 38 1.47 -13.01 -2.02
C ASP A 38 1.22 -13.61 -3.41
N GLN A 39 0.28 -13.05 -4.17
CA GLN A 39 0.03 -13.45 -5.55
C GLN A 39 1.17 -13.05 -6.50
N ALA A 40 1.78 -11.88 -6.29
CA ALA A 40 2.89 -11.39 -7.11
C ALA A 40 4.25 -11.99 -6.74
N SER A 41 4.39 -12.50 -5.51
CA SER A 41 5.63 -13.12 -5.00
C SER A 41 5.78 -14.60 -5.35
N ARG A 42 4.77 -15.19 -6.01
CA ARG A 42 4.74 -16.58 -6.47
C ARG A 42 5.09 -16.65 -7.95
#